data_AF-A0A7S0Y818-F1
#
_entry.id   AF-A0A7S0Y818-F1
#
_cell.length_a   1.000
_cell.length_b   1.000
_cell.length_c   1.000
_cell.angle_alpha   90.00
_cell.angle_beta   90.00
_cell.angle_gamma   90.00
#
_symmetry.space_group_name_H-M   'P 1'
#
loop_
_entity.id
_entity.type
_entity.pdbx_description
1 polymer ?
#
loop_
_entity_poly.entity_id
_entity_poly.type
_entity_poly.pdbx_seq_one_letter_code
_entity_poly.pdbx_strand_id
1 'polypeptide(L)'
;CPLFEACGVCSSAQDFGARIETYGTLETESIKCATSYTFSRDFPKLVSCYIDLGFTDSCATLWAHLAATNGSKCAFNCFPDASGVTKLNEAAPGCEPSKCLTCQEDFRADFDRIAGIEFANAGITERIARQCSDFYRAIHDPCLGLGAPAGGEPLPSSLTPAATPETTTASDTAASAGNNHTQWFTMTVTLTLSLFATAVVLL
;
A
#
# COMPACT_ATOMS: atom_id res chain seq x y z
N CYS A 1 -1.95 25.07 5.50
CA CYS A 1 -2.28 24.19 4.37
C CYS A 1 -3.80 24.15 4.21
N PRO A 2 -4.40 24.95 3.34
CA PRO A 2 -5.78 24.72 2.94
C PRO A 2 -5.80 24.10 1.54
N LEU A 3 -6.56 23.01 1.42
CA LEU A 3 -6.89 22.25 0.21
C LEU A 3 -5.99 21.03 -0.04
N PHE A 4 -6.54 19.92 0.45
CA PHE A 4 -6.13 18.52 0.29
C PHE A 4 -4.94 18.08 1.13
N GLU A 5 -5.28 17.27 2.14
CA GLU A 5 -4.40 16.50 3.01
C GLU A 5 -3.71 17.31 4.12
N ALA A 6 -3.74 16.75 5.32
CA ALA A 6 -3.15 17.40 6.49
C ALA A 6 -1.64 17.53 6.25
N CYS A 7 -1.03 18.61 6.74
CA CYS A 7 0.44 18.71 6.73
C CYS A 7 0.98 17.73 7.79
N GLY A 8 1.15 16.46 7.40
CA GLY A 8 1.78 15.43 8.22
C GLY A 8 3.18 15.12 7.74
N VAL A 9 3.84 14.20 8.45
CA VAL A 9 5.26 13.90 8.25
C VAL A 9 5.56 13.18 6.94
N CYS A 10 4.53 12.68 6.24
CA CYS A 10 4.63 11.97 4.97
C CYS A 10 3.92 12.71 3.82
N SER A 11 3.54 13.98 4.00
CA SER A 11 2.79 14.75 2.99
C SER A 11 3.69 15.43 1.95
N SER A 12 4.97 15.05 1.85
CA SER A 12 5.88 15.62 0.84
C SER A 12 5.70 14.95 -0.52
N ALA A 13 6.01 15.67 -1.61
CA ALA A 13 6.00 15.10 -2.95
C ALA A 13 6.97 13.91 -3.11
N GLN A 14 8.06 13.90 -2.33
CA GLN A 14 9.02 12.80 -2.31
C GLN A 14 8.39 11.55 -1.70
N ASP A 15 7.77 11.65 -0.52
CA ASP A 15 7.15 10.51 0.17
C ASP A 15 5.99 9.93 -0.66
N PHE A 16 5.23 10.80 -1.32
CA PHE A 16 4.20 10.39 -2.26
C PHE A 16 4.79 9.66 -3.47
N GLY A 17 5.88 10.19 -4.04
CA GLY A 17 6.60 9.58 -5.15
C GLY A 17 7.14 8.19 -4.81
N ALA A 18 7.79 8.03 -3.66
CA ALA A 18 8.30 6.74 -3.16
C ALA A 18 7.19 5.68 -3.09
N ARG A 19 5.99 6.07 -2.67
CA ARG A 19 4.84 5.16 -2.59
C ARG A 19 4.29 4.76 -3.97
N ILE A 20 4.23 5.70 -4.91
CA ILE A 20 3.81 5.40 -6.28
C ILE A 20 4.83 4.48 -6.96
N GLU A 21 6.12 4.72 -6.77
CA GLU A 21 7.19 3.90 -7.33
C GLU A 21 7.17 2.47 -6.77
N THR A 22 6.82 2.33 -5.49
CA THR A 22 6.69 1.03 -4.80
C THR A 22 5.26 0.47 -4.85
N TYR A 23 4.39 0.98 -5.72
CA TYR A 23 3.02 0.50 -5.81
C TYR A 23 2.95 -1.00 -6.12
N GLY A 24 2.23 -1.75 -5.29
CA GLY A 24 2.12 -3.21 -5.40
C GLY A 24 3.29 -4.00 -4.79
N THR A 25 4.43 -3.37 -4.49
CA THR A 25 5.61 -4.01 -3.88
C THR A 25 5.92 -3.50 -2.47
N LEU A 26 5.42 -2.31 -2.09
CA LEU A 26 5.70 -1.66 -0.81
C LEU A 26 5.42 -2.58 0.38
N GLU A 27 4.35 -3.35 0.34
CA GLU A 27 4.02 -4.35 1.37
C GLU A 27 5.15 -5.37 1.53
N THR A 28 5.66 -5.91 0.42
CA THR A 28 6.73 -6.91 0.43
C THR A 28 8.05 -6.32 0.91
N GLU A 29 8.39 -5.10 0.46
CA GLU A 29 9.60 -4.42 0.92
C GLU A 29 9.50 -4.01 2.41
N SER A 30 8.33 -3.56 2.85
CA SER A 30 8.06 -3.26 4.26
C SER A 30 8.19 -4.51 5.14
N ILE A 31 7.73 -5.67 4.66
CA ILE A 31 7.92 -6.96 5.35
C ILE A 31 9.40 -7.31 5.46
N LYS A 32 10.22 -7.10 4.42
CA LYS A 32 11.68 -7.32 4.50
C LYS A 32 12.32 -6.42 5.54
N CYS A 33 11.98 -5.13 5.53
CA CYS A 33 12.45 -4.17 6.54
C CYS A 33 12.07 -4.64 7.95
N ALA A 34 10.79 -4.93 8.18
CA ALA A 34 10.27 -5.35 9.48
C ALA A 34 10.89 -6.68 9.96
N THR A 35 11.08 -7.65 9.06
CA THR A 35 11.69 -8.95 9.36
C THR A 35 13.13 -8.76 9.84
N SER A 36 13.90 -7.89 9.18
CA SER A 36 15.27 -7.58 9.60
C SER A 36 15.32 -6.99 11.01
N TYR A 37 14.32 -6.17 11.38
CA TYR A 37 14.20 -5.59 12.71
C TYR A 37 13.81 -6.62 13.77
N THR A 38 12.95 -7.59 13.46
CA THR A 38 12.56 -8.65 14.41
C THR A 38 13.77 -9.40 14.96
N PHE A 39 14.79 -9.64 14.13
CA PHE A 39 16.02 -10.32 14.53
C PHE A 39 17.08 -9.39 15.12
N SER A 40 17.28 -8.21 14.52
CA SER A 40 18.37 -7.30 14.93
C SER A 40 17.99 -6.40 16.12
N ARG A 41 16.69 -6.09 16.27
CA ARG A 41 16.15 -5.03 17.14
C ARG A 41 16.84 -3.66 16.92
N ASP A 42 17.44 -3.46 15.75
CA ASP A 42 18.14 -2.24 15.36
C ASP A 42 17.16 -1.27 14.70
N PHE A 43 16.62 -0.34 15.49
CA PHE A 43 15.66 0.64 15.00
C PHE A 43 16.26 1.61 13.97
N PRO A 44 17.45 2.20 14.15
CA PRO A 44 18.10 2.99 13.11
C PRO A 44 18.24 2.26 11.77
N LYS A 45 18.58 0.96 11.79
CA LYS A 45 18.63 0.17 10.56
C LYS A 45 17.25 -0.03 9.91
N LEU A 46 16.20 -0.18 10.72
CA LEU A 46 14.82 -0.21 10.22
C LEU A 46 14.44 1.11 9.54
N VAL A 47 14.79 2.25 10.14
CA VAL A 47 14.58 3.57 9.53
C VAL A 47 15.34 3.69 8.21
N SER A 48 16.62 3.31 8.18
CA SER A 48 17.43 3.32 6.96
C SER A 48 16.80 2.48 5.85
N CYS A 49 16.22 1.32 6.19
CA CYS A 49 15.53 0.48 5.22
C CYS A 49 14.38 1.20 4.52
N TYR A 50 13.61 2.02 5.24
CA TYR A 50 12.54 2.84 4.65
C TYR A 50 13.09 4.06 3.89
N ILE A 51 14.20 4.65 4.33
CA ILE A 51 14.89 5.71 3.56
C ILE A 51 15.35 5.16 2.20
N ASP A 52 15.87 3.93 2.16
CA ASP A 52 16.30 3.26 0.93
C ASP A 52 15.13 2.98 -0.03
N LEU A 53 13.88 2.97 0.46
CA LEU A 53 12.67 2.90 -0.37
C LEU A 53 12.25 4.27 -0.94
N GLY A 54 12.98 5.35 -0.63
CA GLY A 54 12.77 6.69 -1.15
C GLY A 54 12.05 7.65 -0.20
N PHE A 55 11.64 7.20 0.99
CA PHE A 55 10.99 8.06 1.98
C PHE A 55 11.96 9.08 2.58
N THR A 56 11.42 10.24 2.98
CA THR A 56 12.14 11.21 3.81
C THR A 56 12.42 10.64 5.20
N ASP A 57 13.42 11.17 5.91
CA ASP A 57 13.82 10.69 7.24
C ASP A 57 12.65 10.66 8.25
N SER A 58 11.81 11.70 8.25
CA SER A 58 10.66 11.79 9.14
C SER A 58 9.57 10.77 8.78
N CYS A 59 9.26 10.58 7.50
CA CYS A 59 8.28 9.59 7.07
C CYS A 59 8.79 8.15 7.28
N ALA A 60 10.07 7.90 6.96
CA ALA A 60 10.74 6.62 7.20
C ALA A 60 10.73 6.23 8.69
N THR A 61 10.96 7.21 9.58
CA THR A 61 10.87 7.00 11.03
C THR A 61 9.45 6.60 11.46
N LEU A 62 8.42 7.23 10.90
CA LEU A 62 7.03 6.88 11.17
C LEU A 62 6.71 5.45 10.68
N TRP A 63 7.14 5.08 9.48
CA TRP A 63 7.00 3.72 8.95
C TRP A 63 7.73 2.68 9.79
N ALA A 64 8.94 3.00 10.27
CA ALA A 64 9.69 2.14 11.17
C ALA A 64 8.94 1.91 12.50
N HIS A 65 8.31 2.95 13.07
CA HIS A 65 7.47 2.80 14.26
C HIS A 65 6.25 1.93 14.02
N LEU A 66 5.55 2.12 12.89
CA LEU A 66 4.41 1.27 12.52
C LEU A 66 4.85 -0.19 12.36
N ALA A 67 5.95 -0.43 11.65
CA ALA A 67 6.48 -1.77 11.42
C ALA A 67 6.92 -2.46 12.72
N ALA A 68 7.63 -1.74 13.60
CA ALA A 68 8.05 -2.27 14.89
C ALA A 68 6.85 -2.57 15.79
N THR A 69 5.84 -1.69 15.79
CA THR A 69 4.61 -1.86 16.59
C THR A 69 3.80 -3.05 16.08
N ASN A 70 3.48 -3.09 14.78
CA ASN A 70 2.75 -4.20 14.17
C ASN A 70 3.50 -5.52 14.35
N GLY A 71 4.82 -5.53 14.15
CA GLY A 71 5.64 -6.71 14.39
C GLY A 71 5.58 -7.20 15.85
N SER A 72 5.50 -6.30 16.82
CA SER A 72 5.43 -6.68 18.25
C SER A 72 4.01 -7.03 18.74
N LYS A 73 2.97 -6.46 18.13
CA LYS A 73 1.58 -6.58 18.60
C LYS A 73 0.74 -7.54 17.77
N CYS A 74 1.03 -7.63 16.48
CA CYS A 74 0.22 -8.36 15.50
C CYS A 74 0.90 -9.59 14.92
N ALA A 75 2.16 -9.88 15.24
CA ALA A 75 2.87 -11.06 14.69
C ALA A 75 2.06 -12.36 14.82
N PHE A 76 1.43 -12.58 15.98
CA PHE A 76 0.60 -13.77 16.21
C PHE A 76 -0.65 -13.83 15.32
N ASN A 77 -1.23 -12.68 14.99
CA ASN A 77 -2.40 -12.60 14.10
C ASN A 77 -2.01 -12.70 12.63
N CYS A 78 -0.74 -12.45 12.30
CA CYS A 78 -0.20 -12.35 10.95
C CYS A 78 0.66 -13.53 10.54
N PHE A 79 0.67 -14.62 11.32
CA PHE A 79 1.35 -15.85 10.90
C PHE A 79 0.77 -16.34 9.56
N PRO A 80 1.65 -16.65 8.58
CA PRO A 80 1.21 -17.17 7.30
C PRO A 80 0.49 -18.52 7.49
N ASP A 81 -0.46 -18.82 6.62
CA ASP A 81 -1.10 -20.13 6.61
C ASP A 81 -0.15 -21.21 6.02
N ALA A 82 -0.63 -22.44 5.84
CA ALA A 82 0.18 -23.55 5.31
C ALA A 82 0.77 -23.28 3.90
N SER A 83 0.26 -22.28 3.17
CA SER A 83 0.80 -21.84 1.88
C SER A 83 1.98 -20.86 2.00
N GLY A 84 2.30 -20.40 3.21
CA GLY A 84 3.33 -19.39 3.44
C GLY A 84 2.86 -17.96 3.12
N VAL A 85 1.57 -17.75 2.84
CA VAL A 85 0.99 -16.45 2.52
C VAL A 85 0.07 -16.00 3.65
N THR A 86 0.24 -14.75 4.08
CA THR A 86 -0.70 -14.08 5.00
C THR A 86 -1.83 -13.47 4.18
N LYS A 87 -3.06 -13.95 4.36
CA LYS A 87 -4.25 -13.38 3.70
C LYS A 87 -4.68 -12.11 4.42
N LEU A 88 -4.82 -11.00 3.69
CA LEU A 88 -5.27 -9.73 4.25
C LEU A 88 -6.81 -9.61 4.25
N ASN A 89 -7.46 -10.17 3.23
CA ASN A 89 -8.91 -10.25 3.13
C ASN A 89 -9.34 -11.70 2.87
N GLU A 90 -10.55 -12.04 3.30
CA GLU A 90 -11.23 -13.27 2.93
C GLU A 90 -11.59 -13.29 1.44
N ALA A 91 -11.92 -14.48 0.92
CA ALA A 91 -12.30 -14.63 -0.49
C ALA A 91 -13.55 -13.80 -0.84
N ALA A 92 -13.62 -13.35 -2.09
CA ALA A 92 -14.83 -12.76 -2.65
C ALA A 92 -16.04 -13.72 -2.49
N PRO A 93 -17.27 -13.21 -2.30
CA PRO A 93 -17.67 -11.79 -2.42
C PRO A 93 -17.57 -10.99 -1.11
N GLY A 94 -17.25 -11.64 0.02
CA GLY A 94 -17.28 -10.99 1.33
C GLY A 94 -16.13 -10.02 1.56
N CYS A 95 -14.92 -10.34 1.09
CA CYS A 95 -13.71 -9.51 1.24
C CYS A 95 -13.44 -9.00 2.67
N GLU A 96 -13.96 -9.70 3.68
CA GLU A 96 -13.84 -9.33 5.08
C GLU A 96 -12.36 -9.23 5.50
N PRO A 97 -11.97 -8.24 6.32
CA PRO A 97 -10.60 -8.10 6.78
C PRO A 97 -10.21 -9.30 7.66
N SER A 98 -9.01 -9.83 7.45
CA SER A 98 -8.48 -10.93 8.27
C SER A 98 -8.09 -10.43 9.67
N LYS A 99 -7.91 -11.35 10.62
CA LYS A 99 -7.42 -11.01 11.97
C LYS A 99 -6.09 -10.26 11.95
N CYS A 100 -5.22 -10.59 10.98
CA CYS A 100 -3.97 -9.87 10.78
C CYS A 100 -4.24 -8.43 10.41
N LEU A 101 -5.09 -8.21 9.40
CA LEU A 101 -5.42 -6.88 8.91
C LEU A 101 -6.12 -6.04 9.99
N THR A 102 -7.12 -6.59 10.69
CA THR A 102 -7.80 -5.90 11.79
C THR A 102 -6.83 -5.44 12.88
N CYS A 103 -5.87 -6.29 13.27
CA CYS A 103 -4.86 -5.90 14.25
C CYS A 103 -3.95 -4.76 13.73
N GLN A 104 -3.58 -4.78 12.45
CA GLN A 104 -2.79 -3.70 11.86
C GLN A 104 -3.59 -2.40 11.76
N GLU A 105 -4.90 -2.49 11.51
CA GLU A 105 -5.80 -1.34 11.42
C GLU A 105 -5.93 -0.57 12.74
N ASP A 106 -5.83 -1.25 13.89
CA ASP A 106 -5.84 -0.60 15.21
C ASP A 106 -4.75 0.48 15.37
N PHE A 107 -3.60 0.31 14.69
CA PHE A 107 -2.49 1.27 14.69
C PHE A 107 -2.51 2.20 13.48
N ARG A 108 -3.31 1.85 12.47
CA ARG A 108 -3.33 2.56 11.19
C ARG A 108 -3.95 3.94 11.32
N ALA A 109 -5.00 4.10 12.13
CA ALA A 109 -5.64 5.38 12.35
C ALA A 109 -4.67 6.44 12.94
N ASP A 110 -3.87 6.06 13.93
CA ASP A 110 -2.85 6.96 14.51
C ASP A 110 -1.73 7.25 13.51
N PHE A 111 -1.29 6.25 12.76
CA PHE A 111 -0.32 6.42 11.69
C PHE A 111 -0.81 7.42 10.64
N ASP A 112 -2.01 7.23 10.08
CA ASP A 112 -2.54 8.07 9.01
C ASP A 112 -2.78 9.51 9.51
N ARG A 113 -3.15 9.69 10.79
CA ARG A 113 -3.25 11.01 11.42
C ARG A 113 -1.92 11.76 11.47
N ILE A 114 -0.81 11.07 11.72
CA ILE A 114 0.54 11.67 11.79
C ILE A 114 1.17 11.81 10.40
N ALA A 115 0.95 10.82 9.52
CA ALA A 115 1.42 10.81 8.14
C ALA A 115 0.85 12.00 7.35
N GLY A 116 -0.40 12.38 7.63
CA GLY A 116 -1.07 13.54 7.04
C GLY A 116 -1.76 13.27 5.71
N ILE A 117 -1.53 12.08 5.15
CA ILE A 117 -2.15 11.58 3.93
C ILE A 117 -2.76 10.21 4.21
N GLU A 118 -4.03 10.05 3.84
CA GLU A 118 -4.70 8.74 3.79
C GLU A 118 -4.80 8.34 2.32
N PHE A 119 -4.14 7.25 1.95
CA PHE A 119 -3.95 6.89 0.54
C PHE A 119 -5.23 6.50 -0.18
N ALA A 120 -6.18 5.92 0.55
CA ALA A 120 -7.53 5.68 0.02
C ALA A 120 -8.20 7.00 -0.40
N ASN A 121 -7.96 8.09 0.32
CA ASN A 121 -8.48 9.42 -0.01
C ASN A 121 -7.72 10.07 -1.18
N ALA A 122 -6.45 9.70 -1.38
CA ALA A 122 -5.65 10.09 -2.55
C ALA A 122 -5.98 9.27 -3.81
N GLY A 123 -6.93 8.33 -3.74
CA GLY A 123 -7.28 7.45 -4.86
C GLY A 123 -6.23 6.38 -5.19
N ILE A 124 -5.27 6.13 -4.29
CA ILE A 124 -4.27 5.08 -4.43
C ILE A 124 -4.80 3.80 -3.78
N THR A 125 -5.08 2.79 -4.60
CA THR A 125 -5.59 1.50 -4.13
C THR A 125 -4.46 0.61 -3.61
N GLU A 126 -4.57 0.11 -2.38
CA GLU A 126 -3.62 -0.89 -1.87
C GLU A 126 -4.08 -2.30 -2.22
N ARG A 127 -3.30 -3.33 -1.86
CA ARG A 127 -3.70 -4.74 -2.01
C ARG A 127 -4.76 -5.19 -1.00
N ILE A 128 -5.29 -4.26 -0.21
CA ILE A 128 -6.36 -4.47 0.77
C ILE A 128 -7.68 -4.10 0.10
N ALA A 129 -8.60 -5.05 0.02
CA ALA A 129 -9.94 -4.78 -0.50
C ALA A 129 -10.68 -3.82 0.47
N ARG A 130 -11.20 -2.72 -0.08
CA ARG A 130 -11.99 -1.70 0.62
C ARG A 130 -13.34 -1.53 -0.05
N GLN A 131 -14.32 -0.94 0.64
CA GLN A 131 -15.60 -0.63 0.02
C GLN A 131 -15.42 0.48 -1.01
N CYS A 132 -16.22 0.48 -2.08
CA CYS A 132 -16.13 1.52 -3.11
C CYS A 132 -16.41 2.93 -2.56
N SER A 133 -17.18 3.04 -1.47
CA SER A 133 -17.45 4.29 -0.76
C SER A 133 -16.27 4.84 0.04
N ASP A 134 -15.25 4.02 0.31
CA ASP A 134 -14.07 4.42 1.09
C ASP A 134 -13.07 5.20 0.23
N PHE A 135 -13.20 5.12 -1.09
CA PHE A 135 -12.36 5.87 -2.02
C PHE A 135 -12.95 7.26 -2.23
N TYR A 136 -12.22 8.28 -1.77
CA TYR A 136 -12.60 9.65 -2.06
C TYR A 136 -12.28 10.00 -3.51
N ARG A 137 -13.23 10.62 -4.21
CA ARG A 137 -12.98 11.16 -5.54
C ARG A 137 -12.25 12.49 -5.40
N ALA A 138 -10.92 12.46 -5.45
CA ALA A 138 -10.11 13.68 -5.49
C ALA A 138 -10.46 14.50 -6.74
N ILE A 139 -11.07 15.67 -6.53
CA ILE A 139 -11.27 16.65 -7.60
C ILE A 139 -10.03 17.54 -7.63
N HIS A 140 -9.12 17.24 -8.55
CA HIS A 140 -7.98 18.10 -8.82
C HIS A 140 -8.45 19.29 -9.67
N ASP A 141 -8.76 20.42 -9.03
CA ASP A 141 -8.96 21.68 -9.73
C ASP A 141 -7.62 22.47 -9.74
N PRO A 142 -6.87 22.45 -10.85
CA PRO A 142 -5.59 23.16 -10.95
C PRO A 142 -5.76 24.68 -10.92
N CYS A 143 -6.99 25.20 -10.98
CA CYS A 143 -7.30 26.62 -11.04
C CYS A 143 -7.76 27.20 -9.68
N LEU A 144 -7.80 26.41 -8.61
CA LEU A 144 -8.11 26.93 -7.27
C LEU A 144 -7.05 27.95 -6.84
N GLY A 145 -7.48 29.20 -6.64
CA GLY A 145 -6.60 30.31 -6.23
C GLY A 145 -6.10 31.19 -7.39
N LEU A 146 -6.31 30.77 -8.64
CA LEU A 146 -6.32 31.71 -9.76
C LEU A 146 -7.69 32.38 -9.71
N GLY A 147 -7.79 33.50 -8.97
CA GLY A 147 -9.04 34.25 -8.82
C GLY A 147 -9.77 34.32 -10.16
N ALA A 148 -11.08 34.03 -10.14
CA ALA A 148 -11.91 33.95 -11.34
C ALA A 148 -11.53 35.11 -12.28
N PRO A 149 -11.18 34.85 -13.55
CA PRO A 149 -10.83 35.93 -14.46
C PRO A 149 -11.96 36.94 -14.43
N ALA A 150 -11.67 38.15 -13.96
CA ALA A 150 -12.62 39.25 -13.93
C ALA A 150 -13.03 39.54 -15.38
N GLY A 151 -14.14 38.95 -15.83
CA GLY A 151 -14.74 39.22 -17.14
C GLY A 151 -14.52 38.19 -18.26
N GLY A 152 -14.44 36.89 -17.97
CA GLY A 152 -14.44 35.86 -19.01
C GLY A 152 -15.86 35.45 -19.44
N GLU A 153 -16.19 35.67 -20.72
CA GLU A 153 -17.38 35.19 -21.44
C GLU A 153 -17.79 33.74 -21.08
N PRO A 154 -19.09 33.38 -21.13
CA PRO A 154 -19.54 32.02 -20.84
C PRO A 154 -18.89 31.02 -21.79
N LEU A 155 -18.17 30.03 -21.25
CA LEU A 155 -17.71 28.90 -22.05
C LEU A 155 -18.93 28.15 -22.63
N PRO A 156 -18.91 27.75 -23.91
CA PRO A 156 -20.01 27.02 -24.54
C PRO A 156 -20.26 25.69 -23.84
N SER A 157 -21.51 25.46 -23.45
CA SER A 157 -22.00 24.31 -22.68
C SER A 157 -22.00 22.95 -23.41
N SER A 158 -21.06 22.71 -24.32
CA SER A 158 -21.03 21.48 -25.12
C SER A 158 -19.70 20.74 -24.99
N LEU A 159 -19.39 20.25 -23.79
CA LEU A 159 -18.58 19.05 -23.65
C LEU A 159 -19.53 17.92 -23.25
N THR A 160 -20.13 17.32 -24.27
CA THR A 160 -20.83 16.04 -24.16
C THR A 160 -19.87 15.01 -23.58
N PRO A 161 -20.25 14.23 -22.55
CA PRO A 161 -19.45 13.11 -22.11
C PRO A 161 -19.22 12.17 -23.31
N ALA A 162 -17.96 11.88 -23.62
CA ALA A 162 -17.63 10.86 -24.61
C ALA A 162 -18.24 9.54 -24.12
N ALA A 163 -19.15 8.99 -24.92
CA ALA A 163 -19.82 7.73 -24.62
C ALA A 163 -18.77 6.63 -24.42
N THR A 164 -18.83 5.98 -23.27
CA THR A 164 -18.12 4.73 -22.99
C THR A 164 -18.49 3.70 -24.07
N PRO A 165 -17.54 3.04 -24.75
CA PRO A 165 -17.88 2.01 -25.71
C PRO A 165 -18.54 0.82 -25.00
N GLU A 166 -19.75 0.45 -25.43
CA GLU A 166 -20.41 -0.78 -25.03
C GLU A 166 -19.59 -2.00 -25.46
N THR A 167 -19.27 -2.85 -24.50
CA THR A 167 -18.61 -4.14 -24.68
C THR A 167 -19.45 -5.02 -25.60
N THR A 168 -18.99 -5.23 -26.83
CA THR A 168 -19.56 -6.23 -27.74
C THR A 168 -19.04 -7.61 -27.34
N THR A 169 -19.97 -8.50 -26.97
CA THR A 169 -19.70 -9.92 -26.70
C THR A 169 -19.30 -10.61 -28.00
N ALA A 170 -18.01 -10.89 -28.19
CA ALA A 170 -17.52 -11.74 -29.27
C ALA A 170 -17.20 -13.13 -28.70
N SER A 171 -18.05 -14.08 -29.08
CA SER A 171 -17.80 -15.51 -29.00
C SER A 171 -16.80 -15.87 -30.09
N ASP A 172 -15.66 -16.47 -29.77
CA ASP A 172 -14.92 -17.30 -30.71
C ASP A 172 -13.95 -18.28 -30.03
N THR A 173 -13.84 -19.43 -30.68
CA THR A 173 -13.13 -20.64 -30.30
C THR A 173 -11.76 -20.68 -30.99
N ALA A 174 -10.65 -20.88 -30.27
CA ALA A 174 -9.38 -21.45 -30.76
C ALA A 174 -8.40 -21.58 -29.58
N ALA A 175 -7.90 -22.76 -29.21
CA ALA A 175 -6.80 -23.48 -29.85
C ALA A 175 -5.46 -22.71 -29.89
N SER A 176 -4.60 -23.05 -28.93
CA SER A 176 -3.13 -23.21 -29.00
C SER A 176 -2.31 -22.33 -29.96
N ALA A 177 -1.53 -21.41 -29.39
CA ALA A 177 -0.11 -21.22 -29.72
C ALA A 177 0.57 -20.38 -28.62
N GLY A 178 1.73 -20.85 -28.15
CA GLY A 178 2.40 -20.30 -26.98
C GLY A 178 3.00 -18.91 -27.17
N ASN A 179 3.22 -18.24 -26.03
CA ASN A 179 4.43 -17.46 -25.80
C ASN A 179 4.73 -17.45 -24.30
N ASN A 180 5.87 -18.07 -23.98
CA ASN A 180 6.55 -18.04 -22.69
C ASN A 180 6.93 -16.59 -22.35
N HIS A 181 6.39 -16.03 -21.27
CA HIS A 181 7.11 -15.11 -20.40
C HIS A 181 6.34 -14.96 -19.09
N THR A 182 6.48 -15.95 -18.20
CA THR A 182 6.15 -15.79 -16.78
C THR A 182 7.23 -16.49 -15.99
N GLN A 183 8.33 -15.77 -15.76
CA GLN A 183 9.31 -16.20 -14.78
C GLN A 183 8.78 -15.82 -13.41
N TRP A 184 8.01 -16.73 -12.82
CA TRP A 184 7.83 -16.76 -11.38
C TRP A 184 9.20 -17.11 -10.79
N PHE A 185 9.84 -16.15 -10.12
CA PHE A 185 10.95 -16.47 -9.24
C PHE A 185 10.39 -17.24 -8.05
N THR A 186 10.34 -18.57 -8.15
CA THR A 186 10.35 -19.42 -6.96
C THR A 186 11.71 -19.26 -6.32
N MET A 187 11.81 -18.34 -5.35
CA MET A 187 12.89 -18.39 -4.38
C MET A 187 12.68 -19.61 -3.51
N THR A 188 13.26 -20.74 -3.93
CA THR A 188 13.47 -21.88 -3.07
C THR A 188 14.50 -21.46 -2.02
N VAL A 189 14.03 -20.95 -0.88
CA VAL A 189 14.87 -20.79 0.30
C VAL A 189 15.22 -22.20 0.75
N THR A 190 16.36 -22.71 0.30
CA THR A 190 16.99 -23.89 0.90
C THR A 190 17.38 -23.52 2.32
N LEU A 191 16.45 -23.78 3.25
CA LEU A 191 16.71 -23.80 4.68
C LEU A 191 17.68 -24.98 4.92
N THR A 192 18.97 -24.73 4.82
CA THR A 192 19.95 -25.64 5.40
C THR A 192 19.75 -25.59 6.91
N LEU A 193 18.95 -26.53 7.43
CA LEU A 193 18.89 -26.89 8.84
C LEU A 193 20.29 -27.35 9.26
N SER A 194 21.17 -26.42 9.60
CA SER A 194 22.25 -26.70 10.54
C SER A 194 21.63 -26.74 11.92
N LEU A 195 21.53 -27.95 12.47
CA LEU A 195 21.18 -28.24 13.86
C LEU A 195 22.05 -27.42 14.82
N PHE A 196 21.61 -26.22 15.19
CA PHE A 196 22.02 -25.55 16.42
C PHE A 196 20.81 -24.76 16.95
N ALA A 197 20.41 -25.13 18.17
CA ALA A 197 19.45 -24.44 19.04
C ALA A 197 17.95 -24.58 18.72
N THR A 198 17.44 -25.81 18.81
CA THR A 198 16.20 -26.07 19.57
C THR A 198 16.41 -25.63 21.03
N ALA A 199 16.39 -24.33 21.32
CA ALA A 199 16.26 -23.76 22.67
C ALA A 199 16.29 -22.21 22.71
N VAL A 200 15.61 -21.48 21.82
CA VAL A 200 15.29 -20.05 22.09
C VAL A 200 13.93 -19.73 21.43
N VAL A 201 12.82 -19.98 22.14
CA VAL A 201 11.93 -18.93 22.70
C VAL A 201 11.23 -18.17 21.57
N LEU A 202 9.98 -18.48 21.18
CA LEU A 202 8.78 -18.32 22.01
C LEU A 202 8.71 -16.93 22.65
N LEU A 203 8.97 -15.88 21.88
CA LEU A 203 8.58 -14.49 22.11
C LEU A 203 8.41 -13.77 20.76
#